data_AF-A0A4R6MQ09-F1
#
_entry.id   AF-A0A4R6MQ09-F1
#
_cell.length_a   1.000
_cell.length_b   1.000
_cell.length_c   1.000
_cell.angle_alpha   90.00
_cell.angle_beta   90.00
_cell.angle_gamma   90.00
#
_symmetry.space_group_name_H-M   'P 1'
#
loop_
_entity.id
_entity.type
_entity.pdbx_description
1 polymer ?
#
loop_
_entity_poly.entity_id
_entity_poly.type
_entity_poly.pdbx_seq_one_letter_code
_entity_poly.pdbx_strand_id
1 'polypeptide(L)'
;MLSRQHKLVVMKIVSLFSVVRGYNIPIIVLAQYLSAIFILAPEKRALDILLDFYLFLIVFASAITIASGYIINNFYDSQKDLINRPNKSMLDRLVSQKTKLTVYFSLNFLAVLMASIVSWRAFLFFSGYIFLIWFYSHKIKKYPIIGNLMAAFMAVIPFFAILLYFYNKISFEEIEDHMSHFMVISAHAIFLFLLLLIREMIKDLENLKGDLANDYRTIPIIYGEKVSKQVITILTFLTIIPVYILVNIYDVGYMDIYFYVCFGVLLFFLIFLWRSNSKEQFLMLHNVLKFLIVSGVFCIVLINPSVLWHGRELISKY
;
A
#
# COMPACT_ATOMS: atom_id res chain seq x y z
N MET A 1 -25.74 29.59 6.45
CA MET A 1 -24.71 29.69 5.40
C MET A 1 -23.34 29.86 6.05
N LEU A 2 -22.34 29.02 5.76
CA LEU A 2 -20.99 29.16 6.35
C LEU A 2 -20.34 30.49 5.93
N SER A 3 -19.68 31.20 6.87
CA SER A 3 -18.94 32.43 6.55
C SER A 3 -17.77 32.13 5.60
N ARG A 4 -17.34 33.12 4.80
CA ARG A 4 -16.26 32.99 3.81
C ARG A 4 -14.97 32.41 4.40
N GLN A 5 -14.63 32.78 5.64
CA GLN A 5 -13.47 32.25 6.35
C GLN A 5 -13.63 30.77 6.70
N HIS A 6 -14.80 30.35 7.20
CA HIS A 6 -15.07 28.94 7.49
C HIS A 6 -15.06 28.09 6.22
N LYS A 7 -15.59 28.60 5.09
CA LYS A 7 -15.50 27.92 3.79
C LYS A 7 -14.04 27.70 3.36
N LEU A 8 -13.18 28.70 3.54
CA LEU A 8 -11.74 28.58 3.22
C LEU A 8 -11.02 27.55 4.10
N VAL A 9 -11.33 27.51 5.39
CA VAL A 9 -10.76 26.51 6.32
C VAL A 9 -11.21 25.09 5.93
N VAL A 10 -12.51 24.89 5.67
CA VAL A 10 -13.04 23.58 5.23
C VAL A 10 -12.38 23.15 3.93
N MET A 11 -12.25 24.04 2.94
CA MET A 11 -11.56 23.72 1.68
C MET A 11 -10.08 23.38 1.88
N LYS A 12 -9.38 24.02 2.83
CA LYS A 12 -8.00 23.65 3.19
C LYS A 12 -7.91 22.27 3.85
N ILE A 13 -8.87 21.91 4.69
CA ILE A 13 -8.95 20.58 5.32
C ILE A 13 -9.20 19.51 4.25
N VAL A 14 -10.19 19.74 3.37
CA VAL A 14 -10.50 18.83 2.25
C VAL A 14 -9.30 18.69 1.30
N SER A 15 -8.62 19.80 1.02
CA SER A 15 -7.37 19.79 0.24
C SER A 15 -6.28 18.97 0.92
N LEU A 16 -6.05 19.14 2.22
CA LEU A 16 -5.07 18.34 2.96
C LEU A 16 -5.43 16.85 2.94
N PHE A 17 -6.71 16.51 3.08
CA PHE A 17 -7.20 15.12 2.98
C PHE A 17 -6.96 14.54 1.58
N SER A 18 -7.13 15.34 0.52
CA SER A 18 -6.81 14.97 -0.87
C SER A 18 -5.31 14.72 -1.08
N VAL A 19 -4.46 15.61 -0.54
CA VAL A 19 -2.98 15.52 -0.62
C VAL A 19 -2.50 14.24 0.07
N VAL A 20 -3.01 13.98 1.28
CA VAL A 20 -2.68 12.79 2.09
C VAL A 20 -3.32 11.51 1.52
N ARG A 21 -4.18 11.62 0.50
CA ARG A 21 -4.95 10.48 -0.04
C ARG A 21 -5.66 9.72 1.07
N GLY A 22 -6.36 10.45 1.94
CA GLY A 22 -6.92 9.94 3.19
C GLY A 22 -7.86 8.74 3.04
N TYR A 23 -8.39 8.47 1.84
CA TYR A 23 -9.17 7.26 1.53
C TYR A 23 -8.34 5.97 1.46
N ASN A 24 -7.03 6.05 1.20
CA ASN A 24 -6.14 4.88 1.15
C ASN A 24 -5.68 4.42 2.53
N ILE A 25 -5.51 5.36 3.47
CA ILE A 25 -4.93 5.08 4.79
C ILE A 25 -5.79 4.10 5.60
N PRO A 26 -7.12 4.26 5.70
CA PRO A 26 -7.98 3.30 6.41
C PRO A 26 -7.87 1.88 5.86
N ILE A 27 -7.72 1.72 4.54
CA ILE A 27 -7.53 0.39 3.93
C ILE A 27 -6.21 -0.24 4.38
N ILE A 28 -5.14 0.55 4.48
CA ILE A 28 -3.85 0.05 4.97
C ILE A 28 -3.95 -0.32 6.44
N VAL A 29 -4.54 0.55 7.28
CA VAL A 29 -4.79 0.26 8.70
C VAL A 29 -5.61 -1.02 8.87
N LEU A 30 -6.68 -1.17 8.08
CA LEU A 30 -7.51 -2.37 8.07
C LEU A 30 -6.69 -3.61 7.66
N ALA A 31 -5.92 -3.51 6.57
CA ALA A 31 -5.08 -4.61 6.12
C ALA A 31 -4.04 -5.02 7.17
N GLN A 32 -3.44 -4.04 7.86
CA GLN A 32 -2.49 -4.26 8.93
C GLN A 32 -3.13 -5.05 10.09
N TYR A 33 -4.32 -4.66 10.56
CA TYR A 33 -5.04 -5.41 11.60
C TYR A 33 -5.53 -6.78 11.14
N LEU A 34 -6.07 -6.89 9.92
CA LEU A 34 -6.51 -8.18 9.39
C LEU A 34 -5.33 -9.15 9.22
N SER A 35 -4.18 -8.68 8.74
CA SER A 35 -2.96 -9.49 8.72
C SER A 35 -2.51 -9.88 10.13
N ALA A 36 -2.61 -8.98 11.12
CA ALA A 36 -2.29 -9.32 12.51
C ALA A 36 -3.19 -10.44 13.05
N ILE A 37 -4.50 -10.35 12.82
CA ILE A 37 -5.52 -11.28 13.35
C ILE A 37 -5.48 -12.63 12.64
N PHE A 38 -5.46 -12.64 11.31
CA PHE A 38 -5.67 -13.88 10.54
C PHE A 38 -4.38 -14.55 10.06
N ILE A 39 -3.25 -13.84 10.03
CA ILE A 39 -1.99 -14.35 9.46
C ILE A 39 -0.88 -14.43 10.53
N LEU A 40 -0.64 -13.35 11.28
CA LEU A 40 0.52 -13.25 12.17
C LEU A 40 0.29 -13.85 13.56
N ALA A 41 -0.90 -13.69 14.12
CA ALA A 41 -1.25 -14.21 15.44
C ALA A 41 -2.64 -14.85 15.46
N PRO A 42 -2.91 -15.87 14.61
CA PRO A 42 -4.23 -16.51 14.51
C PRO A 42 -4.70 -17.16 15.81
N GLU A 43 -3.76 -17.58 16.67
CA GLU A 43 -4.05 -18.19 17.97
C GLU A 43 -4.49 -17.18 19.04
N LYS A 44 -4.23 -15.89 18.84
CA LYS A 44 -4.64 -14.85 19.78
C LYS A 44 -6.07 -14.42 19.50
N ARG A 45 -6.80 -14.07 20.56
CA ARG A 45 -8.15 -13.51 20.40
C ARG A 45 -8.07 -12.18 19.67
N ALA A 46 -8.95 -11.98 18.69
CA ALA A 46 -9.00 -10.76 17.89
C ALA A 46 -9.14 -9.48 18.74
N LEU A 47 -9.93 -9.54 19.83
CA LEU A 47 -10.08 -8.41 20.76
C LEU A 47 -8.78 -8.05 21.47
N ASP A 48 -7.97 -9.03 21.86
CA ASP A 48 -6.68 -8.79 22.53
C ASP A 48 -5.71 -8.10 21.57
N ILE A 49 -5.75 -8.45 20.29
CA ILE A 49 -4.96 -7.78 19.23
C ILE A 49 -5.45 -6.34 19.00
N LEU A 50 -6.77 -6.13 18.92
CA LEU A 50 -7.34 -4.79 18.67
C LEU A 50 -7.13 -3.82 19.84
N LEU A 51 -7.08 -4.34 21.07
CA LEU A 51 -6.85 -3.55 22.29
C LEU A 51 -5.37 -3.44 22.68
N ASP A 52 -4.47 -4.08 21.94
CA ASP A 52 -3.03 -3.97 22.17
C ASP A 52 -2.54 -2.56 21.84
N PHE A 53 -2.20 -1.81 22.89
CA PHE A 53 -1.75 -0.44 22.80
C PHE A 53 -0.45 -0.28 21.99
N TYR A 54 0.50 -1.20 22.10
CA TYR A 54 1.77 -1.11 21.39
C TYR A 54 1.59 -1.45 19.90
N LEU A 55 0.72 -2.41 19.58
CA LEU A 55 0.33 -2.66 18.19
C LEU A 55 -0.38 -1.44 17.59
N PHE A 56 -1.29 -0.82 18.34
CA PHE A 56 -1.94 0.43 17.92
C PHE A 56 -0.91 1.51 17.60
N LEU A 57 0.12 1.70 18.42
CA LEU A 57 1.19 2.66 18.15
C LEU A 57 1.94 2.35 16.83
N ILE A 58 2.24 1.08 16.53
CA ILE A 58 2.89 0.67 15.28
C ILE A 58 1.99 0.92 14.05
N VAL A 59 0.71 0.55 14.13
CA VAL A 59 -0.26 0.75 13.04
C VAL A 59 -0.51 2.24 12.83
N PHE A 60 -0.63 3.01 13.91
CA PHE A 60 -0.80 4.46 13.83
C PHE A 60 0.45 5.14 13.27
N ALA A 61 1.65 4.77 13.73
CA ALA A 61 2.92 5.25 13.16
C ALA A 61 3.01 4.95 11.65
N SER A 62 2.61 3.74 11.23
CA SER A 62 2.50 3.38 9.80
C SER A 62 1.57 4.31 9.06
N ALA A 63 0.36 4.54 9.57
CA ALA A 63 -0.63 5.41 8.94
C ALA A 63 -0.11 6.84 8.74
N ILE A 64 0.51 7.43 9.77
CA ILE A 64 1.02 8.81 9.69
C ILE A 64 2.30 8.93 8.85
N THR A 65 3.16 7.91 8.82
CA THR A 65 4.32 7.86 7.91
C THR A 65 3.88 7.73 6.45
N ILE A 66 2.85 6.95 6.16
CA ILE A 66 2.30 6.85 4.80
C ILE A 66 1.61 8.17 4.41
N ALA A 67 0.89 8.79 5.35
CA ALA A 67 0.29 10.10 5.16
C ALA A 67 1.35 11.16 4.80
N SER A 68 2.44 11.22 5.57
CA SER A 68 3.57 12.12 5.29
C SER A 68 4.22 11.78 3.94
N GLY A 69 4.33 10.50 3.59
CA GLY A 69 4.81 10.03 2.30
C GLY A 69 4.00 10.55 1.12
N TYR A 70 2.67 10.57 1.24
CA TYR A 70 1.83 11.18 0.21
C TYR A 70 2.02 12.70 0.11
N ILE A 71 2.26 13.39 1.23
CA ILE A 71 2.54 14.84 1.23
C ILE A 71 3.85 15.15 0.51
N ILE A 72 4.95 14.47 0.86
CA ILE A 72 6.25 14.74 0.23
C ILE A 72 6.26 14.31 -1.24
N ASN A 73 5.55 13.24 -1.60
CA ASN A 73 5.42 12.88 -3.00
C ASN A 73 4.65 13.96 -3.79
N ASN A 74 3.54 14.47 -3.25
CA ASN A 74 2.78 15.58 -3.86
C ASN A 74 3.60 16.89 -3.95
N PHE A 75 4.46 17.16 -2.97
CA PHE A 75 5.36 18.32 -3.00
C PHE A 75 6.27 18.26 -4.25
N TYR A 76 6.94 17.13 -4.48
CA TYR A 76 7.83 16.95 -5.63
C TYR A 76 7.09 16.74 -6.96
N ASP A 77 5.86 16.23 -6.97
CA ASP A 77 5.06 15.96 -8.18
C ASP A 77 4.23 17.15 -8.67
N SER A 78 4.25 18.29 -7.98
CA SER A 78 3.30 19.39 -8.22
C SER A 78 3.18 19.87 -9.69
N GLN A 79 4.28 19.91 -10.45
CA GLN A 79 4.26 20.30 -11.87
C GLN A 79 3.74 19.16 -12.78
N LYS A 80 4.20 17.92 -12.54
CA LYS A 80 3.76 16.71 -13.22
C LYS A 80 2.26 16.48 -13.06
N ASP A 81 1.76 16.60 -11.83
CA ASP A 81 0.36 16.37 -11.50
C ASP A 81 -0.56 17.46 -12.06
N LEU A 82 -0.06 18.66 -12.37
CA LEU A 82 -0.85 19.71 -13.03
C LEU A 82 -1.27 19.28 -14.45
N ILE A 83 -0.41 18.54 -15.15
CA ILE A 83 -0.67 18.01 -16.49
C ILE A 83 -1.52 16.74 -16.39
N ASN A 84 -1.14 15.82 -15.50
CA ASN A 84 -1.78 14.51 -15.42
C ASN A 84 -3.15 14.54 -14.74
N ARG A 85 -3.36 15.41 -13.74
CA ARG A 85 -4.56 15.42 -12.88
C ARG A 85 -4.99 16.85 -12.52
N PRO A 86 -5.32 17.71 -13.52
CA PRO A 86 -5.49 19.15 -13.32
C PRO A 86 -6.52 19.50 -12.24
N ASN A 87 -7.70 18.89 -12.24
CA ASN A 87 -8.76 19.18 -11.28
C ASN A 87 -8.34 18.87 -9.83
N LYS A 88 -7.64 17.75 -9.62
CA LYS A 88 -7.12 17.38 -8.29
C LYS A 88 -6.02 18.34 -7.87
N SER A 89 -5.10 18.66 -8.78
CA SER A 89 -3.96 19.55 -8.52
C SER A 89 -4.39 20.96 -8.16
N MET A 90 -5.50 21.45 -8.73
CA MET A 90 -6.09 22.74 -8.35
C MET A 90 -6.59 22.74 -6.89
N LEU A 91 -7.21 21.65 -6.43
CA LEU A 91 -7.59 21.48 -5.03
C LEU A 91 -6.36 21.39 -4.12
N ASP A 92 -5.36 20.58 -4.49
CA ASP A 92 -4.14 20.35 -3.70
C ASP A 92 -3.25 21.61 -3.56
N ARG A 93 -3.42 22.61 -4.46
CA ARG A 93 -2.71 23.90 -4.43
C ARG A 93 -3.29 24.91 -3.43
N LEU A 94 -4.46 24.64 -2.86
CA LEU A 94 -5.01 25.45 -1.76
C LEU A 94 -4.14 25.40 -0.49
N VAL A 95 -3.34 24.34 -0.35
CA VAL A 95 -2.35 24.18 0.71
C VAL A 95 -0.98 24.64 0.20
N SER A 96 -0.37 25.58 0.90
CA SER A 96 0.94 26.13 0.53
C SER A 96 2.05 25.07 0.64
N GLN A 97 3.10 25.21 -0.17
CA GLN A 97 4.26 24.31 -0.13
C GLN A 97 4.94 24.30 1.25
N LYS A 98 5.01 25.47 1.92
CA LYS A 98 5.52 25.57 3.30
C LYS A 98 4.68 24.73 4.26
N THR A 99 3.36 24.82 4.18
CA THR A 99 2.45 24.02 5.01
C THR A 99 2.64 22.53 4.75
N LYS A 100 2.81 22.10 3.50
CA LYS A 100 3.08 20.69 3.16
C LYS A 100 4.35 20.19 3.86
N LEU A 101 5.45 20.93 3.78
CA LEU A 101 6.70 20.56 4.45
C LEU A 101 6.58 20.56 5.97
N THR A 102 5.92 21.56 6.56
CA THR A 102 5.69 21.59 8.02
C THR A 102 4.91 20.36 8.48
N VAL A 103 3.79 20.04 7.82
CA VAL A 103 2.98 18.86 8.17
C VAL A 103 3.78 17.56 7.94
N TYR A 104 4.55 17.46 6.86
CA TYR A 104 5.43 16.32 6.60
C TYR A 104 6.40 16.06 7.76
N PHE A 105 7.14 17.08 8.20
CA PHE A 105 8.10 16.94 9.29
C PHE A 105 7.41 16.65 10.63
N SER A 106 6.29 17.30 10.92
CA SER A 106 5.52 17.05 12.16
C SER A 106 5.00 15.61 12.24
N LEU A 107 4.43 15.08 11.15
CA LEU A 107 3.92 13.70 11.12
C LEU A 107 5.05 12.68 11.26
N ASN A 108 6.18 12.89 10.60
CA ASN A 108 7.34 12.00 10.71
C ASN A 108 7.96 12.01 12.11
N PHE A 109 8.07 13.19 12.73
CA PHE A 109 8.55 13.30 14.10
C PHE A 109 7.63 12.52 15.06
N LEU A 110 6.31 12.67 14.91
CA LEU A 110 5.33 11.93 15.71
C LEU A 110 5.44 10.40 15.50
N ALA A 111 5.64 9.96 14.25
CA ALA A 111 5.79 8.54 13.92
C ALA A 111 7.00 7.90 14.60
N VAL A 112 8.15 8.57 14.54
CA VAL A 112 9.39 8.11 15.16
C VAL A 112 9.27 8.12 16.68
N LEU A 113 8.64 9.14 17.26
CA LEU A 113 8.37 9.21 18.70
C LEU A 113 7.51 8.03 19.15
N MET A 114 6.40 7.76 18.47
CA MET A 114 5.53 6.61 18.79
C MET A 114 6.25 5.27 18.62
N ALA A 115 7.02 5.10 17.54
CA ALA A 115 7.82 3.90 17.32
C ALA A 115 8.88 3.69 18.42
N SER A 116 9.48 4.77 18.92
CA SER A 116 10.48 4.70 20.00
C SER A 116 9.91 4.24 21.34
N ILE A 117 8.62 4.54 21.61
CA ILE A 117 7.90 4.04 22.79
C ILE A 117 7.73 2.52 22.72
N VAL A 118 7.59 1.95 21.52
CA VAL A 118 7.40 0.51 21.32
C VAL A 118 8.74 -0.24 21.45
N SER A 119 9.77 0.15 20.69
CA SER A 119 11.11 -0.42 20.83
C SER A 119 12.17 0.34 20.03
N TRP A 120 13.45 0.14 20.37
CA TRP A 120 14.58 0.65 19.57
C TRP A 120 14.59 0.16 18.12
N ARG A 121 14.21 -1.11 17.89
CA ARG A 121 14.13 -1.69 16.54
C ARG A 121 13.01 -1.04 15.72
N ALA A 122 11.85 -0.77 16.33
CA ALA A 122 10.78 -0.03 15.68
C ALA A 122 11.19 1.41 15.32
N PHE A 123 11.91 2.10 16.23
CA PHE A 123 12.50 3.41 15.94
C PHE A 123 13.40 3.38 14.69
N LEU A 124 14.31 2.42 14.60
CA LEU A 124 15.20 2.27 13.44
C LEU A 124 14.41 1.96 12.15
N PHE A 125 13.43 1.07 12.26
CA PHE A 125 12.56 0.69 11.13
C PHE A 125 11.84 1.91 10.55
N PHE A 126 11.16 2.70 11.38
CA PHE A 126 10.42 3.87 10.92
C PHE A 126 11.34 4.99 10.43
N SER A 127 12.49 5.19 11.07
CA SER A 127 13.50 6.15 10.60
C SER A 127 14.01 5.79 9.21
N GLY A 128 14.32 4.52 8.98
CA GLY A 128 14.70 3.99 7.66
C GLY A 128 13.56 4.12 6.64
N TYR A 129 12.33 3.80 7.03
CA TYR A 129 11.18 3.89 6.13
C TYR A 129 10.88 5.33 5.70
N ILE A 130 10.94 6.29 6.62
CA ILE A 130 10.79 7.73 6.34
C ILE A 130 11.89 8.20 5.38
N PHE A 131 13.14 7.78 5.61
CA PHE A 131 14.25 8.09 4.71
C PHE A 131 14.02 7.51 3.31
N LEU A 132 13.59 6.25 3.20
CA LEU A 132 13.28 5.62 1.91
C LEU A 132 12.16 6.37 1.17
N ILE A 133 11.09 6.78 1.87
CA ILE A 133 10.00 7.60 1.30
C ILE A 133 10.52 8.92 0.72
N TRP A 134 11.36 9.62 1.48
CA TRP A 134 11.95 10.88 1.04
C TRP A 134 12.89 10.67 -0.15
N PHE A 135 13.80 9.68 -0.05
CA PHE A 135 14.79 9.38 -1.08
C PHE A 135 14.13 8.97 -2.40
N TYR A 136 13.06 8.18 -2.31
CA TYR A 136 12.20 7.86 -3.44
C TYR A 136 11.63 9.11 -4.10
N SER A 137 10.96 9.95 -3.30
CA SER A 137 10.23 11.13 -3.78
C SER A 137 11.15 12.18 -4.40
N HIS A 138 12.35 12.33 -3.83
CA HIS A 138 13.34 13.30 -4.25
C HIS A 138 14.13 12.85 -5.50
N LYS A 139 14.57 11.58 -5.56
CA LYS A 139 15.56 11.13 -6.55
C LYS A 139 15.14 9.88 -7.33
N ILE A 140 14.76 8.80 -6.65
CA ILE A 140 14.67 7.47 -7.29
C ILE A 140 13.50 7.36 -8.28
N LYS A 141 12.39 8.06 -8.04
CA LYS A 141 11.21 7.96 -8.90
C LYS A 141 11.42 8.40 -10.37
N LYS A 142 12.52 9.10 -10.67
CA LYS A 142 12.88 9.49 -12.05
C LYS A 142 13.54 8.38 -12.84
N TYR A 143 13.92 7.27 -12.19
CA TYR A 143 14.50 6.09 -12.82
C TYR A 143 13.41 5.06 -13.13
N PRO A 144 13.43 4.42 -14.31
CA PRO A 144 12.30 3.63 -14.84
C PRO A 144 11.97 2.41 -13.98
N ILE A 145 12.94 1.49 -13.87
CA ILE A 145 12.74 0.18 -13.24
C ILE A 145 12.83 0.32 -11.71
N ILE A 146 13.90 0.96 -11.24
CA ILE A 146 14.16 1.12 -9.81
C ILE A 146 13.08 1.98 -9.14
N GLY A 147 12.55 2.98 -9.84
CA GLY A 147 11.43 3.78 -9.36
C GLY A 147 10.19 2.92 -9.07
N ASN A 148 9.77 2.09 -10.03
CA ASN A 148 8.59 1.24 -9.86
C ASN A 148 8.79 0.15 -8.80
N LEU A 149 9.97 -0.49 -8.78
CA LEU A 149 10.31 -1.47 -7.75
C LEU A 149 10.29 -0.85 -6.35
N MET A 150 10.92 0.32 -6.17
CA MET A 150 10.95 1.01 -4.88
C MET A 150 9.56 1.46 -4.44
N ALA A 151 8.73 1.95 -5.36
CA ALA A 151 7.35 2.33 -5.08
C ALA A 151 6.50 1.15 -4.60
N ALA A 152 6.58 0.01 -5.30
CA ALA A 152 5.88 -1.21 -4.91
C ALA A 152 6.40 -1.74 -3.56
N PHE A 153 7.72 -1.74 -3.35
CA PHE A 153 8.33 -2.19 -2.11
C PHE A 153 7.88 -1.34 -0.92
N MET A 154 7.95 -0.01 -1.05
CA MET A 154 7.50 0.93 -0.02
C MET A 154 6.03 0.79 0.36
N ALA A 155 5.19 0.31 -0.56
CA ALA A 155 3.78 0.05 -0.29
C ALA A 155 3.55 -1.24 0.51
N VAL A 156 4.50 -2.19 0.51
CA VAL A 156 4.45 -3.42 1.31
C VAL A 156 5.19 -3.28 2.65
N ILE A 157 6.17 -2.35 2.76
CA ILE A 157 6.92 -2.09 4.01
C ILE A 157 6.05 -2.02 5.28
N PRO A 158 4.88 -1.35 5.32
CA PRO A 158 4.06 -1.27 6.54
C PRO A 158 3.67 -2.63 7.14
N PHE A 159 3.55 -3.68 6.33
CA PHE A 159 3.24 -5.03 6.81
C PHE A 159 4.44 -5.65 7.54
N PHE A 160 5.67 -5.33 7.12
CA PHE A 160 6.89 -5.73 7.83
C PHE A 160 7.03 -5.03 9.20
N ALA A 161 6.41 -3.86 9.41
CA ALA A 161 6.40 -3.21 10.71
C ALA A 161 5.65 -4.04 11.76
N ILE A 162 4.54 -4.66 11.36
CA ILE A 162 3.75 -5.55 12.23
C ILE A 162 4.43 -6.90 12.39
N LEU A 163 5.03 -7.41 11.33
CA LEU A 163 5.87 -8.60 11.40
C LEU A 163 6.97 -8.42 12.45
N LEU A 164 7.68 -7.29 12.39
CA LEU A 164 8.70 -6.91 13.36
C LEU A 164 8.13 -6.85 14.78
N TYR A 165 6.89 -6.37 14.96
CA TYR A 165 6.24 -6.31 16.27
C TYR A 165 6.00 -7.70 16.89
N PHE A 166 5.37 -8.62 16.15
CA PHE A 166 5.07 -9.96 16.66
C PHE A 166 6.31 -10.85 16.80
N TYR A 167 7.29 -10.69 15.90
CA TYR A 167 8.47 -11.55 15.85
C TYR A 167 9.74 -10.89 16.39
N ASN A 168 9.58 -9.78 17.12
CA ASN A 168 10.72 -9.06 17.71
C ASN A 168 11.57 -9.93 18.66
N LYS A 169 10.96 -10.95 19.27
CA LYS A 169 11.57 -11.78 20.32
C LYS A 169 11.96 -13.18 19.89
N ILE A 170 11.77 -13.54 18.62
CA ILE A 170 12.16 -14.87 18.12
C ILE A 170 13.67 -15.03 18.21
N SER A 171 14.11 -16.10 18.87
CA SER A 171 15.50 -16.54 18.88
C SER A 171 15.86 -17.26 17.57
N PHE A 172 17.14 -17.29 17.18
CA PHE A 172 17.56 -17.92 15.91
C PHE A 172 17.15 -19.40 15.80
N GLU A 173 17.01 -20.10 16.93
CA GLU A 173 16.59 -21.50 17.00
C GLU A 173 15.09 -21.68 16.72
N GLU A 174 14.24 -20.72 17.14
CA GLU A 174 12.79 -20.74 16.89
C GLU A 174 12.42 -20.33 15.44
N ILE A 175 13.36 -19.79 14.66
CA ILE A 175 13.11 -19.40 13.26
C ILE A 175 12.76 -20.62 12.40
N GLU A 176 13.40 -21.77 12.66
CA GLU A 176 13.16 -22.99 11.89
C GLU A 176 11.73 -23.51 12.11
N ASP A 177 11.25 -23.48 13.35
CA ASP A 177 9.88 -23.86 13.72
C ASP A 177 8.82 -22.92 13.11
N HIS A 178 9.17 -21.65 12.87
CA HIS A 178 8.29 -20.66 12.25
C HIS A 178 8.44 -20.53 10.73
N MET A 179 9.28 -21.34 10.09
CA MET A 179 9.58 -21.23 8.66
C MET A 179 8.33 -21.34 7.77
N SER A 180 7.41 -22.25 8.11
CA SER A 180 6.14 -22.41 7.39
C SER A 180 5.29 -21.14 7.42
N HIS A 181 5.15 -20.51 8.60
CA HIS A 181 4.45 -19.24 8.76
C HIS A 181 5.13 -18.11 7.96
N PHE A 182 6.47 -18.02 8.01
CA PHE A 182 7.20 -17.04 7.22
C PHE A 182 7.02 -17.23 5.71
N MET A 183 6.92 -18.47 5.23
CA MET A 183 6.64 -18.76 3.82
C MET A 183 5.24 -18.30 3.42
N VAL A 184 4.21 -18.53 4.25
CA VAL A 184 2.84 -18.01 4.00
C VAL A 184 2.82 -16.49 3.93
N ILE A 185 3.45 -15.83 4.91
CA ILE A 185 3.53 -14.36 4.95
C ILE A 185 4.27 -13.84 3.71
N SER A 186 5.39 -14.47 3.36
CA SER A 186 6.20 -14.08 2.20
C SER A 186 5.44 -14.27 0.89
N ALA A 187 4.69 -15.36 0.74
CA ALA A 187 3.89 -15.60 -0.46
C ALA A 187 2.78 -14.55 -0.62
N HIS A 188 2.07 -14.18 0.47
CA HIS A 188 1.12 -13.06 0.44
C HIS A 188 1.81 -11.72 0.10
N ALA A 189 2.97 -11.45 0.71
CA ALA A 189 3.72 -10.23 0.48
C ALA A 189 4.22 -10.13 -0.97
N ILE A 190 4.72 -11.23 -1.55
CA ILE A 190 5.17 -11.29 -2.95
C ILE A 190 3.98 -11.10 -3.89
N PHE A 191 2.85 -11.75 -3.63
CA PHE A 191 1.64 -11.57 -4.43
C PHE A 191 1.18 -10.11 -4.43
N LEU A 192 1.07 -9.50 -3.24
CA LEU A 192 0.69 -8.10 -3.09
C LEU A 192 1.72 -7.17 -3.77
N PHE A 193 3.02 -7.43 -3.59
CA PHE A 193 4.11 -6.69 -4.22
C PHE A 193 3.99 -6.71 -5.75
N LEU A 194 3.74 -7.88 -6.35
CA LEU A 194 3.59 -8.00 -7.80
C LEU A 194 2.37 -7.23 -8.30
N LEU A 195 1.21 -7.32 -7.62
CA LEU A 195 0.02 -6.53 -7.98
C LEU A 195 0.29 -5.02 -7.89
N LEU A 196 1.00 -4.58 -6.84
CA LEU A 196 1.40 -3.18 -6.66
C LEU A 196 2.37 -2.72 -7.74
N LEU A 197 3.34 -3.55 -8.12
CA LEU A 197 4.30 -3.27 -9.17
C LEU A 197 3.61 -3.14 -10.53
N ILE A 198 2.73 -4.08 -10.87
CA ILE A 198 1.91 -4.02 -12.09
C ILE A 198 1.08 -2.73 -12.10
N ARG A 199 0.48 -2.36 -10.96
CA ARG A 199 -0.31 -1.12 -10.83
C ARG A 199 0.54 0.14 -11.06
N GLU A 200 1.77 0.20 -10.55
CA GLU A 200 2.65 1.34 -10.81
C GLU A 200 3.08 1.39 -12.28
N MET A 201 3.35 0.25 -12.93
CA MET A 201 3.66 0.23 -14.37
C MET A 201 2.48 0.67 -15.25
N ILE A 202 1.24 0.30 -14.90
CA ILE A 202 0.04 0.79 -15.58
C ILE A 202 -0.13 2.30 -15.38
N LYS A 203 0.21 2.80 -14.19
CA LYS A 203 0.16 4.23 -13.90
C LYS A 203 1.18 5.04 -14.71
N ASP A 204 2.33 4.46 -15.06
CA ASP A 204 3.27 5.10 -15.98
C ASP A 204 2.68 5.22 -17.41
N LEU A 205 1.95 4.20 -17.88
CA LEU A 205 1.22 4.25 -19.16
C LEU A 205 0.10 5.31 -19.13
N GLU A 206 -0.64 5.43 -18.01
CA GLU A 206 -1.66 6.47 -17.80
C GLU A 206 -1.08 7.89 -17.87
N ASN A 207 0.15 8.09 -17.37
CA ASN A 207 0.75 9.40 -17.12
C ASN A 207 1.80 9.84 -18.15
N LEU A 208 1.89 9.16 -19.29
CA LEU A 208 2.94 9.34 -20.30
C LEU A 208 3.17 10.80 -20.70
N LYS A 209 2.10 11.59 -20.92
CA LYS A 209 2.21 13.01 -21.32
C LYS A 209 2.85 13.89 -20.25
N GLY A 210 2.41 13.80 -18.99
CA GLY A 210 2.97 14.60 -17.90
C GLY A 210 4.39 14.17 -17.52
N ASP A 211 4.69 12.88 -17.69
CA ASP A 211 6.00 12.30 -17.41
C ASP A 211 7.04 12.77 -18.43
N LEU A 212 6.66 12.76 -19.72
CA LEU A 212 7.50 13.29 -20.80
C LEU A 212 7.76 14.80 -20.65
N ALA A 213 6.74 15.58 -20.26
CA ALA A 213 6.86 17.03 -20.08
C ALA A 213 7.72 17.45 -18.87
N ASN A 214 8.06 16.53 -17.96
CA ASN A 214 8.85 16.80 -16.75
C ASN A 214 10.15 15.98 -16.70
N ASP A 215 10.63 15.48 -17.85
CA ASP A 215 11.86 14.70 -17.99
C ASP A 215 11.93 13.42 -17.15
N TYR A 216 10.78 12.77 -16.92
CA TYR A 216 10.76 11.45 -16.27
C TYR A 216 11.17 10.39 -17.28
N ARG A 217 12.10 9.53 -16.86
CA ARG A 217 12.57 8.42 -17.69
C ARG A 217 11.83 7.15 -17.25
N THR A 218 10.53 7.06 -17.51
CA THR A 218 9.75 5.83 -17.21
C THR A 218 9.94 4.77 -18.30
N ILE A 219 9.56 3.53 -18.02
CA ILE A 219 9.66 2.41 -18.98
C ILE A 219 8.93 2.73 -20.30
N PRO A 220 7.67 3.23 -20.32
CA PRO A 220 7.00 3.54 -21.58
C PRO A 220 7.64 4.69 -22.34
N ILE A 221 8.36 5.60 -21.67
CA ILE A 221 9.07 6.70 -22.34
C ILE A 221 10.37 6.23 -22.99
N ILE A 222 11.16 5.40 -22.30
CA ILE A 222 12.47 4.93 -22.83
C ILE A 222 12.31 3.79 -23.83
N TYR A 223 11.47 2.81 -23.50
CA TYR A 223 11.36 1.54 -24.24
C TYR A 223 10.05 1.41 -25.02
N GLY A 224 9.15 2.37 -24.90
CA GLY A 224 7.85 2.40 -25.58
C GLY A 224 6.76 1.61 -24.84
N GLU A 225 5.51 1.90 -25.20
CA GLU A 225 4.33 1.28 -24.56
C GLU A 225 4.28 -0.24 -24.74
N LYS A 226 4.72 -0.75 -25.90
CA LYS A 226 4.69 -2.19 -26.20
C LYS A 226 5.56 -2.98 -25.21
N VAL A 227 6.76 -2.49 -24.90
CA VAL A 227 7.67 -3.13 -23.94
C VAL A 227 7.06 -3.08 -22.54
N SER A 228 6.47 -1.96 -22.13
CA SER A 228 5.75 -1.86 -20.85
C SER A 228 4.64 -2.91 -20.72
N LYS A 229 3.81 -3.09 -21.77
CA LYS A 229 2.75 -4.12 -21.78
C LYS A 229 3.31 -5.54 -21.70
N GLN A 230 4.44 -5.82 -22.36
CA GLN A 230 5.11 -7.12 -22.26
C GLN A 230 5.60 -7.41 -20.84
N VAL A 231 6.27 -6.44 -20.21
CA VAL A 231 6.75 -6.59 -18.82
C VAL A 231 5.58 -6.77 -17.86
N ILE A 232 4.50 -5.99 -18.00
CA ILE A 232 3.27 -6.17 -17.19
C ILE A 232 2.69 -7.58 -17.39
N THR A 233 2.68 -8.09 -18.62
CA THR A 233 2.19 -9.44 -18.92
C THR A 233 3.03 -10.51 -18.19
N ILE A 234 4.36 -10.40 -18.25
CA ILE A 234 5.27 -11.31 -17.54
C ILE A 234 5.05 -11.25 -16.02
N LEU A 235 4.96 -10.04 -15.45
CA LEU A 235 4.70 -9.87 -14.02
C LEU A 235 3.35 -10.43 -13.61
N THR A 236 2.33 -10.32 -14.47
CA THR A 236 1.00 -10.89 -14.22
C THR A 236 1.07 -12.41 -14.17
N PHE A 237 1.77 -13.07 -15.10
CA PHE A 237 2.00 -14.51 -15.03
C PHE A 237 2.82 -14.91 -13.80
N LEU A 238 3.78 -14.09 -13.38
CA LEU A 238 4.58 -14.34 -12.19
C LEU A 238 3.73 -14.40 -10.91
N THR A 239 2.55 -13.76 -10.88
CA THR A 239 1.62 -13.85 -9.74
C THR A 239 1.07 -15.26 -9.52
N ILE A 240 1.12 -16.15 -10.52
CA ILE A 240 0.67 -17.54 -10.41
C ILE A 240 1.51 -18.30 -9.37
N ILE A 241 2.81 -18.01 -9.26
CA ILE A 241 3.72 -18.72 -8.35
C ILE A 241 3.30 -18.56 -6.88
N PRO A 242 3.21 -17.33 -6.31
CA PRO A 242 2.78 -17.18 -4.93
C PRO A 242 1.34 -17.67 -4.71
N VAL A 243 0.44 -17.52 -5.69
CA VAL A 243 -0.93 -18.05 -5.58
C VAL A 243 -0.93 -19.58 -5.49
N TYR A 244 -0.14 -20.25 -6.32
CA TYR A 244 -0.01 -21.71 -6.28
C TYR A 244 0.48 -22.18 -4.92
N ILE A 245 1.50 -21.52 -4.36
CA ILE A 245 2.04 -21.81 -3.02
C ILE A 245 0.95 -21.65 -1.96
N LEU A 246 0.20 -20.55 -1.99
CA LEU A 246 -0.85 -20.28 -1.00
C LEU A 246 -2.00 -21.29 -1.06
N VAL A 247 -2.49 -21.60 -2.25
CA VAL A 247 -3.68 -22.45 -2.41
C VAL A 247 -3.37 -23.94 -2.27
N ASN A 248 -2.23 -24.41 -2.79
CA ASN A 248 -1.96 -25.87 -2.87
C ASN A 248 -1.02 -26.38 -1.77
N ILE A 249 -0.25 -25.51 -1.10
CA ILE A 249 0.75 -25.94 -0.11
C ILE A 249 0.30 -25.61 1.33
N TYR A 250 -0.26 -24.43 1.56
CA TYR A 250 -0.44 -23.89 2.92
C TYR A 250 -1.88 -23.77 3.44
N ASP A 251 -2.87 -24.28 2.69
CA ASP A 251 -4.30 -24.23 3.03
C ASP A 251 -4.77 -22.88 3.61
N VAL A 252 -5.03 -21.92 2.72
CA VAL A 252 -5.53 -20.58 3.09
C VAL A 252 -7.05 -20.55 3.34
N GLY A 253 -7.67 -21.68 3.67
CA GLY A 253 -9.11 -21.78 3.89
C GLY A 253 -9.91 -21.29 2.68
N TYR A 254 -10.98 -20.51 2.93
CA TYR A 254 -11.86 -20.00 1.88
C TYR A 254 -11.29 -18.80 1.09
N MET A 255 -10.05 -18.38 1.38
CA MET A 255 -9.39 -17.32 0.61
C MET A 255 -8.96 -17.82 -0.79
N ASP A 256 -8.94 -19.14 -1.02
CA ASP A 256 -8.76 -19.76 -2.33
C ASP A 256 -9.73 -19.21 -3.39
N ILE A 257 -11.00 -18.99 -3.02
CA ILE A 257 -12.04 -18.39 -3.88
C ILE A 257 -11.59 -17.02 -4.38
N TYR A 258 -11.01 -16.19 -3.50
CA TYR A 258 -10.49 -14.88 -3.90
C TYR A 258 -9.37 -15.02 -4.93
N PHE A 259 -8.44 -15.96 -4.73
CA PHE A 259 -7.34 -16.18 -5.66
C PHE A 259 -7.83 -16.67 -7.03
N TYR A 260 -8.82 -17.56 -7.08
CA TYR A 260 -9.42 -18.02 -8.34
C TYR A 260 -10.14 -16.89 -9.08
N VAL A 261 -10.93 -16.08 -8.38
CA VAL A 261 -11.59 -14.90 -8.96
C VAL A 261 -10.56 -13.90 -9.45
N CYS A 262 -9.53 -13.62 -8.66
CA CYS A 262 -8.44 -12.73 -9.02
C CYS A 262 -7.73 -13.19 -10.30
N PHE A 263 -7.44 -14.49 -10.42
CA PHE A 263 -6.87 -15.07 -11.64
C PHE A 263 -7.77 -14.84 -12.85
N GLY A 264 -9.07 -15.10 -12.74
CA GLY A 264 -10.04 -14.81 -13.79
C GLY A 264 -10.02 -13.34 -14.23
N VAL A 265 -10.03 -12.42 -13.26
CA VAL A 265 -9.96 -10.97 -13.53
C VAL A 265 -8.63 -10.59 -14.18
N LEU A 266 -7.51 -11.18 -13.76
CA LEU A 266 -6.19 -10.91 -14.34
C LEU A 266 -6.09 -11.38 -15.80
N LEU A 267 -6.75 -12.49 -16.16
CA LEU A 267 -6.84 -12.92 -17.57
C LEU A 267 -7.57 -11.89 -18.43
N PHE A 268 -8.73 -11.40 -17.97
CA PHE A 268 -9.44 -10.31 -18.67
C PHE A 268 -8.61 -9.03 -18.71
N PHE A 269 -7.97 -8.67 -17.60
CA PHE A 269 -7.06 -7.52 -17.53
C PHE A 269 -5.97 -7.58 -18.61
N LEU A 270 -5.37 -8.75 -18.87
CA LEU A 270 -4.39 -8.91 -19.94
C LEU A 270 -4.99 -8.68 -21.34
N ILE A 271 -6.19 -9.21 -21.60
CA ILE A 271 -6.88 -8.98 -22.88
C ILE A 271 -7.12 -7.48 -23.10
N PHE A 272 -7.60 -6.77 -22.08
CA PHE A 272 -7.83 -5.34 -22.16
C PHE A 272 -6.52 -4.54 -22.23
N LEU A 273 -5.46 -4.94 -21.51
CA LEU A 273 -4.14 -4.31 -21.57
C LEU A 273 -3.61 -4.19 -23.01
N TRP A 274 -3.73 -5.26 -23.79
CA TRP A 274 -3.25 -5.28 -25.17
C TRP A 274 -4.13 -4.47 -26.12
N ARG A 275 -5.41 -4.27 -25.79
CA ARG A 275 -6.35 -3.42 -26.56
C ARG A 275 -6.28 -1.93 -26.20
N SER A 276 -5.78 -1.59 -25.01
CA SER A 276 -5.74 -0.23 -24.49
C SER A 276 -4.69 0.64 -25.17
N ASN A 277 -5.07 1.79 -25.73
CA ASN A 277 -4.17 2.77 -26.35
C ASN A 277 -4.45 4.21 -25.89
N SER A 278 -5.29 4.38 -24.87
CA SER A 278 -5.66 5.69 -24.34
C SER A 278 -5.51 5.75 -22.83
N LYS A 279 -5.30 6.97 -22.32
CA LYS A 279 -5.20 7.25 -20.89
C LYS A 279 -6.39 6.75 -20.09
N GLU A 280 -7.61 6.90 -20.63
CA GLU A 280 -8.85 6.48 -19.98
C GLU A 280 -8.91 4.96 -19.82
N GLN A 281 -8.49 4.21 -20.85
CA GLN A 281 -8.42 2.75 -20.79
C GLN A 281 -7.34 2.27 -19.80
N PHE A 282 -6.18 2.93 -19.74
CA PHE A 282 -5.18 2.63 -18.70
C PHE A 282 -5.66 2.98 -17.29
N LEU A 283 -6.44 4.06 -17.14
CA LEU A 283 -7.07 4.41 -15.87
C LEU A 283 -8.10 3.35 -15.43
N MET A 284 -8.87 2.78 -16.36
CA MET A 284 -9.76 1.65 -16.06
C MET A 284 -8.98 0.44 -15.55
N LEU A 285 -7.90 0.06 -16.23
CA LEU A 285 -7.02 -1.04 -15.80
C LEU A 285 -6.37 -0.77 -14.43
N HIS A 286 -5.94 0.47 -14.18
CA HIS A 286 -5.43 0.90 -12.89
C HIS A 286 -6.48 0.72 -11.78
N ASN A 287 -7.74 1.05 -12.05
CA ASN A 287 -8.83 0.90 -11.10
C ASN A 287 -9.21 -0.56 -10.86
N VAL A 288 -9.13 -1.44 -11.87
CA VAL A 288 -9.31 -2.89 -11.70
C VAL A 288 -8.28 -3.45 -10.72
N LEU A 289 -7.00 -3.10 -10.88
CA LEU A 289 -5.94 -3.52 -9.95
C LEU A 289 -6.15 -2.96 -8.54
N LYS A 290 -6.59 -1.70 -8.44
CA LYS A 290 -6.94 -1.09 -7.14
C LYS A 290 -8.08 -1.85 -6.47
N PHE A 291 -9.11 -2.22 -7.23
CA PHE A 291 -10.22 -3.03 -6.73
C PHE A 291 -9.75 -4.40 -6.25
N LEU A 292 -8.92 -5.10 -7.04
CA LEU A 292 -8.33 -6.39 -6.63
C LEU A 292 -7.58 -6.28 -5.31
N ILE A 293 -6.68 -5.29 -5.17
CA ILE A 293 -5.93 -5.07 -3.93
C ILE A 293 -6.86 -4.82 -2.74
N VAL A 294 -7.87 -3.95 -2.88
CA VAL A 294 -8.82 -3.65 -1.80
C VAL A 294 -9.67 -4.86 -1.46
N SER A 295 -10.18 -5.59 -2.46
CA SER A 295 -10.95 -6.82 -2.24
C SER A 295 -10.11 -7.89 -1.52
N GLY A 296 -8.83 -8.02 -1.89
CA GLY A 296 -7.89 -8.92 -1.23
C GLY A 296 -7.75 -8.62 0.26
N VAL A 297 -7.70 -7.34 0.65
CA VAL A 297 -7.68 -6.96 2.07
C VAL A 297 -8.90 -7.49 2.82
N PHE A 298 -10.11 -7.32 2.27
CA PHE A 298 -11.33 -7.84 2.89
C PHE A 298 -11.37 -9.38 2.91
N CYS A 299 -10.84 -10.02 1.87
CA CYS A 299 -10.79 -11.48 1.76
C CYS A 299 -9.79 -12.14 2.70
N ILE A 300 -8.90 -11.41 3.38
CA ILE A 300 -8.05 -11.96 4.45
C ILE A 300 -8.89 -12.64 5.55
N VAL A 301 -10.09 -12.14 5.81
CA VAL A 301 -11.04 -12.73 6.76
C VAL A 301 -11.44 -14.17 6.38
N LEU A 302 -11.40 -14.50 5.08
CA LEU A 302 -11.77 -15.82 4.57
C LEU A 302 -10.73 -16.90 4.88
N ILE A 303 -9.54 -16.53 5.36
CA ILE A 303 -8.54 -17.51 5.84
C ILE A 303 -9.13 -18.35 6.96
N ASN A 304 -9.82 -17.72 7.90
CA ASN A 304 -10.54 -18.43 8.95
C ASN A 304 -11.79 -17.64 9.42
N PRO A 305 -12.93 -17.76 8.71
CA PRO A 305 -14.15 -17.03 9.05
C PRO A 305 -14.68 -17.33 10.46
N SER A 306 -14.33 -18.49 11.03
CA SER A 306 -14.80 -18.92 12.35
C SER A 306 -14.33 -17.99 13.48
N VAL A 307 -13.23 -17.25 13.28
CA VAL A 307 -12.73 -16.22 14.21
C VAL A 307 -13.79 -15.12 14.42
N LEU A 308 -14.58 -14.78 13.40
CA LEU A 308 -15.66 -13.80 13.53
C LEU A 308 -16.89 -14.38 14.24
N TRP A 309 -17.18 -15.67 14.03
CA TRP A 309 -18.34 -16.35 14.60
C TRP A 309 -18.20 -16.55 16.11
N HIS A 310 -17.05 -17.04 16.58
CA HIS A 310 -16.78 -17.24 18.00
C HIS A 310 -16.54 -15.91 18.76
N GLY A 311 -16.20 -14.83 18.06
CA GLY A 311 -16.21 -13.48 18.64
C GLY A 311 -17.59 -13.08 19.16
N ARG A 312 -18.67 -13.57 18.53
CA ARG A 312 -20.06 -13.33 18.97
C ARG A 312 -20.41 -14.12 20.22
N GLU A 313 -19.96 -15.38 20.33
CA GLU A 313 -20.16 -16.21 21.52
C GLU A 313 -19.40 -15.66 22.75
N LEU A 314 -18.24 -15.03 22.53
CA LEU A 314 -17.45 -14.40 23.61
C LEU A 314 -18.04 -13.08 24.12
N ILE A 315 -18.74 -12.31 23.28
CA ILE A 315 -19.48 -11.11 23.71
C ILE A 315 -20.75 -11.50 24.48
N SER A 316 -21.34 -12.65 24.17
CA SER A 316 -22.55 -13.15 24.87
C SER A 316 -22.28 -13.79 26.25
N LYS A 317 -21.01 -13.92 26.66
CA LYS A 317 -20.61 -14.52 27.95
C LYS A 317 -20.28 -13.49 29.05
N TYR A 318 -20.61 -12.22 28.84
CA TYR A 318 -20.59 -11.18 29.86
C TYR A 318 -21.97 -10.56 30.05
#